data_AF-A0A935DDJ9-F1
#
_entry.id   AF-A0A935DDJ9-F1
#
_cell.length_a   1.000
_cell.length_b   1.000
_cell.length_c   1.000
_cell.angle_alpha   90.00
_cell.angle_beta   90.00
_cell.angle_gamma   90.00
#
_symmetry.space_group_name_H-M   'P 1'
#
loop_
_entity.id
_entity.type
_entity.pdbx_description
1 polymer ?
#
loop_
_entity_poly.entity_id
_entity_poly.type
_entity_poly.pdbx_seq_one_letter_code
_entity_poly.pdbx_strand_id
1 'polypeptide(L)'
;MLTAARFIFLATAALAFGPPSITVTAVDGKSAPTPGAVFLIHSEHHHDDYALTAKARAEGIVNGRRVSQPVALVAVPGKEVTWTATQQWRAGQPWVLVFTVEQGDAGKYGVAEAIVRVAADGRVLGIERMRATNQRGDNYPRAAAAKEIETALATLARGT
;
A
#
# COMPACT_ATOMS: atom_id res chain seq x y z
N MET A 1 -49.87 -10.23 -42.17
CA MET A 1 -48.54 -9.59 -42.18
C MET A 1 -47.92 -9.75 -40.79
N LEU A 2 -46.95 -10.65 -40.65
CA LEU A 2 -46.18 -10.86 -39.41
C LEU A 2 -44.77 -10.32 -39.63
N THR A 3 -44.28 -9.43 -38.77
CA THR A 3 -42.91 -9.54 -38.23
C THR A 3 -42.80 -8.69 -36.96
N ALA A 4 -42.64 -9.33 -35.81
CA ALA A 4 -42.27 -8.69 -34.56
C ALA A 4 -40.73 -8.63 -34.47
N ALA A 5 -40.16 -7.43 -34.38
CA ALA A 5 -38.74 -7.26 -34.14
C ALA A 5 -38.47 -7.36 -32.63
N ARG A 6 -37.99 -8.52 -32.18
CA ARG A 6 -37.36 -8.68 -30.86
C ARG A 6 -35.96 -8.08 -30.92
N PHE A 7 -35.79 -6.91 -30.32
CA PHE A 7 -34.46 -6.38 -30.01
C PHE A 7 -33.93 -7.11 -28.76
N ILE A 8 -32.92 -7.95 -28.97
CA ILE A 8 -32.02 -8.44 -27.92
C ILE A 8 -30.71 -7.73 -28.16
N PHE A 9 -30.23 -6.88 -27.25
CA PHE A 9 -28.79 -6.58 -27.18
C PHE A 9 -28.35 -6.27 -25.74
N LEU A 10 -27.57 -7.24 -25.24
CA LEU A 10 -26.43 -7.20 -24.32
C LEU A 10 -26.51 -6.31 -23.07
N ALA A 11 -26.75 -6.96 -21.93
CA ALA A 11 -26.17 -6.52 -20.67
C ALA A 11 -24.64 -6.63 -20.78
N THR A 12 -23.95 -5.50 -20.94
CA THR A 12 -22.51 -5.42 -20.69
C THR A 12 -22.28 -5.78 -19.22
N ALA A 13 -21.72 -6.97 -18.98
CA ALA A 13 -21.07 -7.27 -17.71
C ALA A 13 -19.90 -6.30 -17.58
N ALA A 14 -20.12 -5.17 -16.91
CA ALA A 14 -19.03 -4.34 -16.42
C ALA A 14 -18.30 -5.20 -15.37
N LEU A 15 -17.23 -5.88 -15.79
CA LEU A 15 -16.28 -6.50 -14.89
C LEU A 15 -15.85 -5.41 -13.90
N ALA A 16 -16.12 -5.64 -12.62
CA ALA A 16 -15.68 -4.77 -11.55
C ALA A 16 -14.14 -4.88 -11.47
N PHE A 17 -13.45 -4.03 -12.24
CA PHE A 17 -12.00 -3.83 -12.14
C PHE A 17 -11.76 -2.91 -10.94
N GLY A 18 -11.34 -3.49 -9.82
CA GLY A 18 -10.94 -2.76 -8.62
C GLY A 18 -9.42 -2.85 -8.41
N PRO A 19 -8.77 -1.78 -7.90
CA PRO A 19 -7.35 -1.83 -7.55
C PRO A 19 -7.11 -2.85 -6.44
N PRO A 20 -5.88 -3.40 -6.32
CA PRO A 20 -5.58 -4.40 -5.28
C PRO A 20 -5.84 -3.83 -3.88
N SER A 21 -6.08 -4.69 -2.89
CA SER A 21 -6.12 -4.27 -1.49
C SER A 21 -4.71 -4.35 -0.88
N ILE A 22 -4.40 -3.54 0.14
CA ILE A 22 -3.16 -3.64 0.92
C ILE A 22 -3.47 -3.65 2.41
N THR A 23 -2.86 -4.58 3.12
CA THR A 23 -2.82 -4.64 4.59
C THR A 23 -1.37 -4.58 5.02
N VAL A 24 -1.07 -3.71 5.99
CA VAL A 24 0.25 -3.60 6.61
C VAL A 24 0.09 -3.81 8.10
N THR A 25 0.93 -4.68 8.65
CA THR A 25 0.92 -5.04 10.06
C THR A 25 2.33 -4.86 10.62
N ALA A 26 2.44 -4.14 11.73
CA ALA A 26 3.67 -4.12 12.51
C ALA A 26 3.82 -5.50 13.17
N VAL A 27 4.98 -6.14 13.01
CA VAL A 27 5.26 -7.44 13.61
C VAL A 27 6.25 -7.27 14.75
N ASP A 28 6.04 -8.02 15.82
CA ASP A 28 7.08 -8.17 16.83
C ASP A 28 8.10 -9.23 16.39
N GLY A 29 9.33 -9.14 16.88
CA GLY A 29 10.39 -10.07 16.50
C GLY A 29 10.12 -11.54 16.86
N LYS A 30 9.07 -11.84 17.64
CA LYS A 30 8.68 -13.19 18.05
C LYS A 30 7.75 -13.86 17.04
N SER A 31 6.91 -13.08 16.37
CA SER A 31 5.94 -13.53 15.36
C SER A 31 6.34 -13.19 13.92
N ALA A 32 7.52 -12.57 13.76
CA ALA A 32 8.07 -12.19 12.46
C ALA A 32 8.26 -13.41 11.54
N PRO A 33 7.68 -13.42 10.32
CA PRO A 33 7.79 -14.55 9.40
C PRO A 33 9.18 -14.67 8.75
N THR A 34 10.01 -13.64 8.87
CA THR A 34 11.43 -13.67 8.49
C THR A 34 12.26 -12.96 9.57
N PRO A 35 13.52 -13.35 9.81
CA PRO A 35 14.37 -12.72 10.83
C PRO A 35 14.51 -11.21 10.62
N GLY A 36 14.24 -10.44 11.68
CA GLY A 36 14.37 -8.98 11.66
C GLY A 36 13.26 -8.23 10.91
N ALA A 37 12.21 -8.92 10.45
CA ALA A 37 11.04 -8.23 9.90
C ALA A 37 10.39 -7.37 10.99
N VAL A 38 10.03 -6.16 10.59
CA VAL A 38 9.29 -5.19 11.43
C VAL A 38 7.92 -4.87 10.83
N PHE A 39 7.72 -5.17 9.55
CA PHE A 39 6.41 -5.14 8.91
C PHE A 39 6.14 -6.40 8.10
N LEU A 40 4.88 -6.82 8.13
CA LEU A 40 4.27 -7.75 7.20
C LEU A 40 3.31 -6.97 6.29
N ILE A 41 3.47 -7.14 4.99
CA ILE A 41 2.66 -6.53 3.95
C ILE A 41 1.94 -7.67 3.24
N HIS A 42 0.62 -7.58 3.16
CA HIS A 42 -0.20 -8.53 2.45
C HIS A 42 -1.11 -7.78 1.48
N SER A 43 -1.34 -8.37 0.31
CA SER A 43 -2.27 -7.84 -0.67
C SER A 43 -3.31 -8.88 -1.04
N GLU A 44 -4.53 -8.45 -1.33
CA GLU A 44 -5.53 -9.29 -1.96
C GLU A 44 -5.70 -8.85 -3.41
N HIS A 45 -5.73 -9.82 -4.31
CA HIS A 45 -6.05 -9.61 -5.72
C HIS A 45 -7.58 -9.61 -5.90
N HIS A 46 -8.07 -8.81 -6.84
CA HIS A 46 -9.44 -8.99 -7.33
C HIS A 46 -9.50 -9.97 -8.51
N HIS A 47 -8.37 -10.22 -9.20
CA HIS A 47 -8.24 -11.07 -10.39
C HIS A 47 -6.82 -11.66 -10.48
N ASP A 48 -6.70 -12.95 -10.76
CA ASP A 48 -5.42 -13.71 -10.77
C ASP A 48 -4.52 -13.45 -11.99
N ASP A 49 -5.08 -12.89 -13.06
CA ASP A 49 -4.42 -12.82 -14.37
C ASP A 49 -3.28 -11.79 -14.45
N TYR A 50 -3.11 -10.93 -13.44
CA TYR A 50 -2.11 -9.86 -13.44
C TYR A 50 -1.20 -9.91 -12.21
N ALA A 51 0.10 -9.93 -12.45
CA ALA A 51 1.10 -9.93 -11.40
C ALA A 51 0.99 -8.69 -10.49
N LEU A 52 1.20 -8.92 -9.20
CA LEU A 52 1.34 -7.87 -8.20
C LEU A 52 2.82 -7.58 -7.95
N THR A 53 3.15 -6.29 -7.88
CA THR A 53 4.48 -5.83 -7.47
C THR A 53 4.36 -5.01 -6.21
N ALA A 54 5.07 -5.42 -5.15
CA ALA A 54 5.18 -4.65 -3.92
C ALA A 54 6.47 -3.81 -3.92
N LYS A 55 6.37 -2.57 -3.46
CA LYS A 55 7.49 -1.64 -3.29
C LYS A 55 7.35 -0.91 -1.96
N ALA A 56 8.46 -0.40 -1.44
CA ALA A 56 8.44 0.45 -0.26
C ALA A 56 9.50 1.54 -0.32
N ARG A 57 9.21 2.66 0.33
CA ARG A 57 10.15 3.76 0.55
C ARG A 57 10.00 4.33 1.95
N ALA A 58 11.10 4.81 2.51
CA ALA A 58 11.12 5.58 3.75
C ALA A 58 11.37 7.05 3.43
N GLU A 59 10.51 7.90 3.96
CA GLU A 59 10.51 9.35 3.83
C GLU A 59 10.84 9.95 5.20
N GLY A 60 11.81 10.86 5.25
CA GLY A 60 12.25 11.45 6.51
C GLY A 60 12.81 12.86 6.31
N ILE A 61 13.01 13.56 7.42
CA ILE A 61 13.73 14.84 7.46
C ILE A 61 15.07 14.59 8.16
N VAL A 62 16.17 14.72 7.42
CA VAL A 62 17.52 14.51 7.94
C VAL A 62 18.30 15.81 7.77
N ASN A 63 18.82 16.35 8.87
CA ASN A 63 19.52 17.64 8.88
C ASN A 63 18.70 18.76 8.21
N GLY A 64 17.39 18.81 8.48
CA GLY A 64 16.48 19.81 7.92
C GLY A 64 16.12 19.62 6.44
N ARG A 65 16.52 18.51 5.80
CA ARG A 65 16.22 18.22 4.40
C ARG A 65 15.38 16.97 4.24
N ARG A 66 14.45 16.99 3.28
CA ARG A 66 13.68 15.80 2.92
C ARG A 66 14.60 14.76 2.27
N VAL A 67 14.48 13.53 2.75
CA VAL A 67 15.18 12.35 2.24
C VAL A 67 14.15 11.28 1.93
N SER A 68 14.25 10.69 0.74
CA SER A 68 13.52 9.49 0.36
C SER A 68 14.54 8.39 0.09
N GLN A 69 14.34 7.20 0.66
CA GLN A 69 15.17 6.04 0.40
C GLN A 69 14.30 4.81 0.10
N PRO A 70 14.68 3.96 -0.88
CA PRO A 70 14.00 2.71 -1.10
C PRO A 70 14.15 1.78 0.11
N VAL A 71 13.13 0.97 0.37
CA VAL A 71 13.15 -0.10 1.36
C VAL A 71 12.93 -1.42 0.63
N ALA A 72 13.90 -2.33 0.73
CA ALA A 72 13.79 -3.63 0.11
C ALA A 72 12.69 -4.45 0.81
N LEU A 73 11.84 -5.07 0.02
CA LEU A 73 10.83 -6.03 0.47
C LEU A 73 11.28 -7.43 0.12
N VAL A 74 11.06 -8.37 1.04
CA VAL A 74 11.39 -9.79 0.86
C VAL A 74 10.09 -10.58 0.84
N ALA A 75 9.86 -11.38 -0.22
CA ALA A 75 8.70 -12.26 -0.29
C ALA A 75 8.75 -13.31 0.83
N VAL A 76 7.60 -13.60 1.44
CA VAL A 76 7.51 -14.62 2.49
C VAL A 76 7.38 -16.01 1.83
N PRO A 77 8.31 -16.95 2.09
CA PRO A 77 8.24 -18.28 1.48
C PRO A 77 6.93 -18.99 1.78
N GLY A 78 6.31 -19.57 0.75
CA GLY A 78 5.04 -20.29 0.87
C GLY A 78 3.82 -19.42 1.16
N LYS A 79 3.95 -18.09 1.15
CA LYS A 79 2.83 -17.16 1.25
C LYS A 79 2.79 -16.25 0.02
N GLU A 80 1.85 -16.52 -0.86
CA GLU A 80 1.61 -15.66 -2.01
C GLU A 80 1.26 -14.25 -1.57
N VAL A 81 1.59 -13.28 -2.43
CA VAL A 81 1.23 -11.85 -2.29
C VAL A 81 1.52 -11.27 -0.89
N THR A 82 2.58 -11.77 -0.28
CA THR A 82 2.97 -11.45 1.09
C THR A 82 4.47 -11.14 1.14
N TRP A 83 4.81 -10.01 1.73
CA TRP A 83 6.18 -9.52 1.84
C TRP A 83 6.49 -9.04 3.25
N THR A 84 7.76 -9.06 3.60
CA THR A 84 8.28 -8.46 4.82
C THR A 84 9.19 -7.29 4.52
N ALA A 85 9.17 -6.28 5.40
CA ALA A 85 10.18 -5.24 5.44
C ALA A 85 10.98 -5.35 6.74
N THR A 86 12.30 -5.30 6.60
CA THR A 86 13.23 -5.10 7.71
C THR A 86 13.53 -3.62 7.87
N GLN A 87 14.00 -3.20 9.05
CA GLN A 87 14.41 -1.81 9.24
C GLN A 87 15.70 -1.53 8.44
N GLN A 88 15.57 -0.69 7.42
CA GLN A 88 16.67 -0.24 6.54
C GLN A 88 16.87 1.28 6.59
N TRP A 89 16.03 1.99 7.31
CA TRP A 89 16.16 3.43 7.56
C TRP A 89 16.96 3.70 8.82
N ARG A 90 17.57 4.88 8.87
CA ARG A 90 18.44 5.30 9.98
C ARG A 90 17.64 5.30 11.29
N ALA A 91 18.11 4.54 12.28
CA ALA A 91 17.55 4.52 13.62
C ALA A 91 17.77 5.85 14.36
N GLY A 92 16.99 6.10 15.41
CA GLY A 92 17.14 7.29 16.26
C GLY A 92 16.50 8.56 15.70
N GLN A 93 15.71 8.46 14.63
CA GLN A 93 14.92 9.56 14.09
C GLN A 93 13.59 9.02 13.52
N PRO A 94 12.52 9.84 13.49
CA PRO A 94 11.23 9.39 13.00
C PRO A 94 11.20 9.30 11.47
N TRP A 95 10.37 8.39 10.94
CA TRP A 95 10.21 8.15 9.51
C TRP A 95 8.75 7.91 9.14
N VAL A 96 8.40 8.28 7.91
CA VAL A 96 7.18 7.86 7.24
C VAL A 96 7.52 6.80 6.22
N LEU A 97 7.00 5.58 6.37
CA LEU A 97 7.11 4.55 5.34
C LEU A 97 5.90 4.60 4.43
N VAL A 98 6.13 4.43 3.14
CA VAL A 98 5.07 4.24 2.15
C VAL A 98 5.25 2.86 1.54
N PHE A 99 4.28 1.99 1.77
CA PHE A 99 4.17 0.68 1.14
C PHE A 99 3.22 0.77 -0.04
N THR A 100 3.62 0.24 -1.17
CA THR A 100 2.90 0.31 -2.43
C THR A 100 2.70 -1.10 -2.96
N VAL A 101 1.49 -1.41 -3.41
CA VAL A 101 1.20 -2.57 -4.24
C VAL A 101 0.60 -2.10 -5.55
N GLU A 102 1.20 -2.51 -6.66
CA GLU A 102 0.78 -2.22 -8.02
C GLU A 102 0.28 -3.51 -8.69
N GLN A 103 -0.81 -3.41 -9.47
CA GLN A 103 -1.32 -4.51 -10.28
C GLN A 103 -1.09 -4.28 -11.77
N GLY A 104 -0.44 -5.27 -12.41
CA GLY A 104 0.02 -5.22 -13.80
C GLY A 104 1.14 -4.20 -14.03
N ASP A 105 1.49 -4.01 -15.30
CA ASP A 105 2.62 -3.17 -15.70
C ASP A 105 2.45 -1.74 -15.17
N ALA A 106 3.37 -1.33 -14.30
CA ALA A 106 3.39 -0.03 -13.65
C ALA A 106 2.05 0.39 -13.00
N GLY A 107 1.30 -0.58 -12.45
CA GLY A 107 0.04 -0.31 -11.76
C GLY A 107 -1.12 0.05 -12.70
N LYS A 108 -1.05 -0.31 -13.99
CA LYS A 108 -2.10 -0.07 -14.99
C LYS A 108 -3.50 -0.48 -14.52
N TYR A 109 -3.60 -1.55 -13.72
CA TYR A 109 -4.88 -2.07 -13.20
C TYR A 109 -5.18 -1.63 -11.77
N GLY A 110 -4.31 -0.83 -11.16
CA GLY A 110 -4.55 -0.26 -9.86
C GLY A 110 -3.30 -0.15 -9.00
N VAL A 111 -3.39 0.74 -8.03
CA VAL A 111 -2.36 0.98 -7.01
C VAL A 111 -3.04 1.11 -5.65
N ALA A 112 -2.47 0.45 -4.66
CA ALA A 112 -2.83 0.61 -3.26
C ALA A 112 -1.60 1.01 -2.45
N GLU A 113 -1.72 2.08 -1.68
CA GLU A 113 -0.67 2.49 -0.76
C GLU A 113 -1.13 2.50 0.71
N ALA A 114 -0.17 2.30 1.60
CA ALA A 114 -0.33 2.53 3.02
C ALA A 114 0.82 3.41 3.54
N ILE A 115 0.47 4.38 4.37
CA ILE A 115 1.41 5.24 5.08
C ILE A 115 1.58 4.71 6.49
N VAL A 116 2.83 4.52 6.92
CA VAL A 116 3.15 4.11 8.29
C VAL A 116 4.05 5.15 8.94
N ARG A 117 3.65 5.62 10.12
CA ARG A 117 4.46 6.54 10.93
C ARG A 117 5.27 5.75 11.94
N VAL A 118 6.58 5.93 11.94
CA VAL A 118 7.54 5.26 12.83
C VAL A 118 8.26 6.32 13.65
N ALA A 119 8.30 6.15 14.96
CA ALA A 119 9.03 7.03 15.88
C ALA A 119 10.54 6.75 15.86
N ALA A 120 11.32 7.64 16.48
CA ALA A 120 12.78 7.54 16.57
C ALA A 120 13.27 6.26 17.27
N ASP A 121 12.49 5.74 18.21
CA ASP A 121 12.71 4.49 18.94
C ASP A 121 12.29 3.25 18.13
N GLY A 122 11.81 3.41 16.90
CA GLY A 122 11.33 2.33 16.04
C GLY A 122 9.87 1.93 16.27
N ARG A 123 9.18 2.54 17.23
CA ARG A 123 7.77 2.23 17.51
C ARG A 123 6.85 2.71 16.39
N VAL A 124 5.88 1.88 16.02
CA VAL A 124 4.84 2.25 15.05
C VAL A 124 3.79 3.12 15.73
N LEU A 125 3.62 4.34 15.24
CA LEU A 125 2.67 5.32 15.76
C LEU A 125 1.30 5.22 15.09
N GLY A 126 1.26 4.70 13.87
CA GLY A 126 0.01 4.52 13.14
C GLY A 126 0.25 3.97 11.75
N ILE A 127 -0.74 3.22 11.27
CA ILE A 127 -0.80 2.65 9.92
C ILE A 127 -2.08 3.15 9.29
N GLU A 128 -1.96 3.77 8.13
CA GLU A 128 -3.06 4.37 7.41
C GLU A 128 -3.11 3.79 5.99
N ARG A 129 -4.17 3.04 5.68
CA ARG A 129 -4.41 2.53 4.33
C ARG A 129 -5.06 3.62 3.50
N MET A 130 -4.46 3.96 2.38
CA MET A 130 -4.96 5.03 1.52
C MET A 130 -6.22 4.57 0.79
N ARG A 131 -7.32 5.27 1.07
CA ARG A 131 -8.62 5.01 0.44
C ARG A 131 -9.21 6.30 -0.11
N ALA A 132 -9.98 6.16 -1.17
CA ALA A 132 -10.88 7.20 -1.65
C ALA A 132 -12.30 6.64 -1.72
N THR A 133 -13.27 7.53 -1.83
CA THR A 133 -14.68 7.19 -1.94
C THR A 133 -15.17 7.65 -3.31
N ASN A 134 -15.85 6.77 -4.05
CA ASN A 134 -16.43 7.13 -5.34
C ASN A 134 -17.78 7.84 -5.15
N GLN A 135 -18.41 8.29 -6.25
CA GLN A 135 -19.70 9.00 -6.20
C GLN A 135 -20.86 8.15 -5.64
N ARG A 136 -20.72 6.82 -5.62
CA ARG A 136 -21.70 5.89 -5.06
C ARG A 136 -21.49 5.63 -3.57
N GLY A 137 -20.42 6.17 -2.97
CA GLY A 137 -20.07 5.93 -1.57
C GLY A 137 -19.18 4.71 -1.36
N ASP A 138 -18.76 4.01 -2.42
CA ASP A 138 -17.87 2.85 -2.28
C ASP A 138 -16.44 3.31 -2.01
N ASN A 139 -15.79 2.65 -1.04
CA ASN A 139 -14.38 2.90 -0.74
C ASN A 139 -13.48 2.03 -1.62
N TYR A 140 -12.44 2.63 -2.20
CA TYR A 140 -11.46 1.92 -3.02
C TYR A 140 -10.02 2.30 -2.62
N PRO A 141 -9.07 1.35 -2.70
CA PRO A 141 -7.65 1.61 -2.53
C PRO A 141 -7.11 2.64 -3.53
N ARG A 142 -6.13 3.44 -3.12
CA ARG A 142 -5.45 4.40 -4.00
C ARG A 142 -3.99 4.61 -3.61
N ALA A 143 -3.25 5.34 -4.45
CA ALA A 143 -1.97 5.92 -4.07
C ALA A 143 -2.14 7.06 -3.04
N ALA A 144 -1.13 7.25 -2.20
CA ALA A 144 -1.01 8.41 -1.33
C ALA A 144 -0.75 9.67 -2.16
N ALA A 145 -1.42 10.77 -1.82
CA ALA A 145 -1.08 12.07 -2.36
C ALA A 145 0.19 12.59 -1.67
N ALA A 146 1.01 13.35 -2.40
CA ALA A 146 2.22 13.96 -1.85
C ALA A 146 1.95 14.75 -0.55
N LYS A 147 0.84 15.49 -0.49
CA LYS A 147 0.43 16.27 0.68
C LYS A 147 0.15 15.41 1.93
N GLU A 148 -0.29 14.17 1.76
CA GLU A 148 -0.57 13.26 2.88
C GLU A 148 0.74 12.77 3.50
N ILE A 149 1.74 12.47 2.66
CA ILE A 149 3.10 12.14 3.10
C ILE A 149 3.71 13.35 3.84
N GLU A 150 3.59 14.56 3.29
CA GLU A 150 4.07 15.78 3.94
C GLU A 150 3.38 16.03 5.29
N THR A 151 2.07 15.77 5.36
CA THR A 151 1.30 15.90 6.60
C THR A 151 1.76 14.88 7.65
N ALA A 152 2.04 13.65 7.24
CA ALA A 152 2.57 12.61 8.11
C ALA A 152 3.98 12.99 8.63
N LEU A 153 4.86 13.52 7.78
CA LEU A 153 6.17 14.03 8.17
C LEU A 153 6.06 15.19 9.16
N ALA A 154 5.22 16.18 8.87
CA ALA A 154 5.00 17.33 9.75
C ALA A 154 4.41 16.91 11.11
N THR A 155 3.60 15.86 11.14
CA THR A 155 3.04 15.31 12.39
C THR A 155 4.13 14.70 13.27
N LEU A 156 5.08 13.97 12.67
CA LEU A 156 6.22 13.40 13.40
C LEU A 156 7.12 14.48 14.00
N ALA A 157 7.39 15.55 13.26
CA ALA A 157 8.23 16.65 13.74
C ALA A 157 7.64 17.44 14.92
N ARG A 158 6.32 17.38 15.13
CA ARG A 158 5.64 18.02 16.28
C ARG A 158 5.50 17.12 17.50
N GLY A 159 5.67 15.80 17.33
CA GLY A 159 5.53 14.80 18.39
C GLY A 159 6.85 14.37 19.03
N THR A 160 7.96 14.99 18.63
CA THR A 160 9.31 14.87 19.20
C THR A 160 9.64 16.11 20.02
#